data_AF-Q6L148-F1
#
_entry.id   AF-Q6L148-F1
#
_cell.length_a   1.000
_cell.length_b   1.000
_cell.length_c   1.000
_cell.angle_alpha   90.00
_cell.angle_beta   90.00
_cell.angle_gamma   90.00
#
_symmetry.space_group_name_H-M   'P 1'
#
loop_
_entity.id
_entity.type
_entity.pdbx_description
1 polymer ?
#
loop_
_entity_poly.entity_id
_entity_poly.type
_entity_poly.pdbx_seq_one_letter_code
_entity_poly.pdbx_strand_id
1 'polypeptide(L)'
;MAGNDINKIIESYRNKNPLKDIPTVLVPVWQIKIKERFGINVDREIAEYIVLAAHESGTWKKQRAIRKIEQILITRGENRENAKKMARNIVEMAVGNIQE
;
A
#
# COMPACT_ATOMS: atom_id res chain seq x y z
N MET A 1 32.48 -21.35 -11.99
CA MET A 1 31.75 -21.18 -10.71
C MET A 1 31.43 -19.70 -10.52
N ALA A 2 30.26 -19.22 -10.96
CA ALA A 2 29.85 -17.80 -10.85
C ALA A 2 28.31 -17.65 -10.74
N GLY A 3 27.62 -18.67 -10.21
CA GLY A 3 26.15 -18.71 -10.14
C GLY A 3 25.54 -18.42 -8.76
N ASN A 4 26.36 -18.41 -7.70
CA ASN A 4 25.86 -18.30 -6.32
C ASN A 4 25.60 -16.87 -5.84
N ASP A 5 26.21 -15.86 -6.47
CA ASP A 5 26.07 -14.47 -6.02
C ASP A 5 24.82 -13.79 -6.57
N ILE A 6 24.43 -14.09 -7.82
CA ILE A 6 23.24 -13.51 -8.44
C ILE A 6 21.97 -13.94 -7.68
N ASN A 7 21.88 -15.21 -7.28
CA ASN A 7 20.72 -15.68 -6.52
C ASN A 7 20.62 -15.02 -5.15
N LYS A 8 21.74 -14.81 -4.43
CA LYS A 8 21.77 -14.07 -3.16
C LYS A 8 21.46 -12.58 -3.34
N ILE A 9 21.91 -11.96 -4.42
CA ILE A 9 21.57 -10.57 -4.77
C ILE A 9 20.06 -10.47 -5.06
N ILE A 10 19.52 -11.37 -5.85
CA ILE A 10 18.08 -11.40 -6.15
C ILE A 10 17.26 -11.68 -4.88
N GLU A 11 17.69 -12.57 -4.00
CA GLU A 11 17.06 -12.83 -2.69
C GLU A 11 17.10 -11.62 -1.78
N SER A 12 18.24 -10.93 -1.69
CA SER A 12 18.37 -9.72 -0.88
C SER A 12 17.55 -8.56 -1.43
N TYR A 13 17.39 -8.45 -2.75
CA TYR A 13 16.42 -7.52 -3.37
C TYR A 13 14.96 -7.95 -3.15
N ARG A 14 14.66 -9.26 -3.15
CA ARG A 14 13.33 -9.82 -2.82
C ARG A 14 12.94 -9.50 -1.38
N ASN A 15 13.82 -9.76 -0.43
CA ASN A 15 13.59 -9.53 1.00
C ASN A 15 13.52 -8.04 1.37
N LYS A 16 14.08 -7.15 0.54
CA LYS A 16 14.00 -5.69 0.74
C LYS A 16 12.69 -5.07 0.26
N ASN A 17 11.94 -5.73 -0.62
CA ASN A 17 10.77 -5.13 -1.25
C ASN A 17 9.49 -5.92 -0.93
N PRO A 18 8.77 -5.60 0.18
CA PRO A 18 7.56 -6.31 0.58
C PRO A 18 6.41 -6.19 -0.45
N LEU A 19 6.58 -5.33 -1.47
CA LEU A 19 5.66 -5.09 -2.57
C LEU A 19 5.75 -6.13 -3.71
N LYS A 20 6.72 -7.05 -3.67
CA LYS A 20 7.02 -7.94 -4.81
C LYS A 20 5.91 -8.95 -5.14
N ASP A 21 5.08 -9.29 -4.15
CA ASP A 21 4.00 -10.26 -4.32
C ASP A 21 2.68 -9.64 -4.79
N ILE A 22 2.67 -8.35 -5.09
CA ILE A 22 1.51 -7.67 -5.67
C ILE A 22 1.63 -7.65 -7.19
N PRO A 23 0.70 -8.32 -7.92
CA PRO A 23 0.61 -8.14 -9.36
C PRO A 23 0.48 -6.65 -9.72
N THR A 24 1.39 -6.15 -10.57
CA THR A 24 1.44 -4.74 -11.00
C THR A 24 0.15 -4.24 -11.64
N VAL A 25 -0.66 -5.16 -12.20
CA VAL A 25 -1.97 -4.88 -12.78
C VAL A 25 -3.02 -4.51 -11.73
N LEU A 26 -2.84 -4.91 -10.47
CA LEU A 26 -3.79 -4.58 -9.40
C LEU A 26 -3.73 -3.11 -9.01
N VAL A 27 -2.57 -2.46 -9.13
CA VAL A 27 -2.41 -1.07 -8.71
C VAL A 27 -3.35 -0.14 -9.49
N PRO A 28 -3.39 -0.15 -10.84
CA PRO A 28 -4.38 0.62 -11.61
C PRO A 28 -5.83 0.27 -11.28
N VAL A 29 -6.14 -1.02 -11.10
CA VAL A 29 -7.50 -1.48 -10.77
C VAL A 29 -7.95 -0.90 -9.44
N TRP A 30 -7.07 -0.88 -8.44
CA TRP A 30 -7.37 -0.32 -7.14
C TRP A 30 -7.45 1.21 -7.17
N GLN A 31 -6.62 1.89 -7.97
CA GLN A 31 -6.76 3.34 -8.20
C GLN A 31 -8.14 3.68 -8.76
N ILE A 32 -8.63 2.91 -9.75
CA ILE A 32 -9.97 3.07 -10.33
C ILE A 32 -11.03 2.80 -9.27
N LYS A 33 -10.96 1.67 -8.55
CA LYS A 33 -11.93 1.34 -7.49
C LYS A 33 -12.01 2.41 -6.39
N ILE A 34 -10.88 2.97 -5.99
CA ILE A 34 -10.82 4.03 -4.96
C ILE A 34 -11.45 5.32 -5.48
N LYS A 35 -11.15 5.67 -6.73
CA LYS A 35 -11.76 6.83 -7.40
C LYS A 35 -13.27 6.67 -7.54
N GLU A 36 -13.75 5.51 -7.96
CA GLU A 36 -15.18 5.23 -8.15
C GLU A 36 -15.94 5.17 -6.83
N ARG A 37 -15.38 4.50 -5.81
CA ARG A 37 -16.08 4.31 -4.52
C ARG A 37 -16.00 5.54 -3.62
N PHE A 38 -14.95 6.33 -3.71
CA PHE A 38 -14.66 7.39 -2.73
C PHE A 38 -14.45 8.78 -3.36
N GLY A 39 -14.41 8.89 -4.69
CA GLY A 39 -14.16 10.17 -5.38
C GLY A 39 -12.72 10.69 -5.23
N ILE A 40 -11.81 9.86 -4.73
CA ILE A 40 -10.42 10.25 -4.44
C ILE A 40 -9.49 9.72 -5.53
N ASN A 41 -8.70 10.62 -6.13
CA ASN A 41 -7.57 10.19 -6.95
C ASN A 41 -6.38 9.88 -6.03
N VAL A 42 -5.93 8.63 -6.03
CA VAL A 42 -4.74 8.21 -5.30
C VAL A 42 -3.60 7.90 -6.27
N ASP A 43 -2.41 8.39 -5.93
CA ASP A 43 -1.21 8.08 -6.71
C ASP A 43 -0.80 6.62 -6.56
N ARG A 44 0.01 6.16 -7.51
CA ARG A 44 0.49 4.78 -7.58
C ARG A 44 1.09 4.30 -6.26
N GLU A 45 1.87 5.15 -5.59
CA GLU A 45 2.53 4.83 -4.33
C GLU A 45 1.53 4.57 -3.20
N ILE A 46 0.47 5.38 -3.09
CA ILE A 46 -0.61 5.18 -2.11
C ILE A 46 -1.40 3.91 -2.44
N ALA A 47 -1.70 3.70 -3.73
CA ALA A 47 -2.42 2.51 -4.18
C ALA A 47 -1.64 1.21 -3.90
N GLU A 48 -0.32 1.21 -4.07
CA GLU A 48 0.54 0.07 -3.74
C GLU A 48 0.44 -0.34 -2.25
N TYR A 49 0.43 0.62 -1.33
CA TYR A 49 0.22 0.35 0.10
C TYR A 49 -1.19 -0.13 0.43
N ILE A 50 -2.19 0.31 -0.33
CA ILE A 50 -3.56 -0.16 -0.19
C ILE A 50 -3.68 -1.61 -0.66
N VAL A 51 -3.10 -1.95 -1.81
CA VAL A 51 -3.11 -3.32 -2.34
C VAL A 51 -2.39 -4.28 -1.38
N LEU A 52 -1.28 -3.85 -0.76
CA LEU A 52 -0.62 -4.61 0.31
C LEU A 52 -1.56 -4.90 1.48
N ALA A 53 -2.27 -3.88 1.95
CA ALA A 53 -3.17 -4.03 3.07
C ALA A 53 -4.40 -4.90 2.72
N ALA A 54 -4.83 -4.90 1.46
CA ALA A 54 -5.95 -5.69 0.96
C ALA A 54 -5.62 -7.18 0.73
N HIS A 55 -4.39 -7.50 0.30
CA HIS A 55 -4.02 -8.87 -0.07
C HIS A 55 -3.41 -9.71 1.05
N GLU A 56 -2.97 -9.11 2.17
CA GLU A 56 -2.38 -9.86 3.28
C GLU A 56 -3.21 -9.76 4.56
N SER A 57 -3.55 -10.93 5.10
CA SER A 57 -4.25 -11.09 6.39
C SER A 57 -3.30 -10.80 7.56
N GLY A 58 -3.27 -9.53 7.99
CA GLY A 58 -2.51 -9.14 9.18
C GLY A 58 -2.73 -7.69 9.63
N THR A 59 -3.08 -7.52 10.90
CA THR A 59 -3.26 -6.20 11.55
C THR A 59 -2.01 -5.33 11.47
N TRP A 60 -0.82 -5.94 11.52
CA TRP A 60 0.47 -5.25 11.41
C TRP A 60 0.67 -4.55 10.06
N LYS A 61 0.28 -5.19 8.96
CA LYS A 61 0.48 -4.63 7.62
C LYS A 61 -0.56 -3.57 7.26
N LYS A 62 -1.80 -3.68 7.78
CA LYS A 62 -2.78 -2.58 7.77
C LYS A 62 -2.24 -1.35 8.50
N GLN A 63 -1.69 -1.52 9.71
CA GLN A 63 -1.06 -0.42 10.44
C GLN A 63 0.15 0.17 9.70
N ARG A 64 0.93 -0.67 9.02
CA ARG A 64 2.07 -0.21 8.20
C ARG A 64 1.63 0.61 7.00
N ALA A 65 0.58 0.19 6.29
CA ALA A 65 0.00 0.93 5.18
C ALA A 65 -0.54 2.29 5.65
N ILE A 66 -1.27 2.33 6.77
CA ILE A 66 -1.74 3.59 7.38
C ILE A 66 -0.58 4.53 7.66
N ARG A 67 0.50 4.06 8.31
CA ARG A 67 1.68 4.89 8.61
C ARG A 67 2.38 5.41 7.35
N LYS A 68 2.42 4.60 6.29
CA LYS A 68 3.07 5.00 5.02
C LYS A 68 2.24 6.04 4.28
N ILE A 69 0.93 5.86 4.21
CA ILE A 69 0.02 6.84 3.61
C ILE A 69 0.02 8.13 4.44
N GLU A 70 0.03 8.05 5.78
CA GLU A 70 0.16 9.21 6.67
C GLU A 70 1.43 10.00 6.36
N GLN A 71 2.59 9.34 6.24
CA GLN A 71 3.84 10.01 5.89
C GLN A 71 3.77 10.72 4.53
N ILE A 72 3.18 10.07 3.52
CA ILE A 72 3.01 10.65 2.19
C ILE A 72 2.15 11.92 2.26
N LEU A 73 1.03 11.87 2.99
CA LEU A 73 0.14 13.02 3.16
C LEU A 73 0.85 14.18 3.89
N ILE A 74 1.61 13.89 4.96
CA ILE A 74 2.40 14.90 5.67
C ILE A 74 3.42 15.56 4.74
N THR A 75 4.14 14.77 3.93
CA THR A 75 5.11 15.34 2.96
C THR A 75 4.47 16.22 1.90
N ARG A 76 3.15 16.10 1.69
CA ARG A 76 2.37 16.91 0.75
C ARG A 76 1.74 18.15 1.39
N GLY A 77 2.02 18.41 2.67
CA GLY A 77 1.56 19.60 3.38
C GLY A 77 0.32 19.39 4.25
N GLU A 78 -0.19 18.16 4.38
CA GLU A 78 -1.27 17.88 5.32
C GLU A 78 -0.77 17.95 6.77
N ASN A 79 -1.59 18.50 7.67
CA ASN A 79 -1.33 18.43 9.10
C ASN A 79 -1.34 16.96 9.55
N ARG A 80 -0.41 16.58 10.41
CA ARG A 80 -0.27 15.23 11.01
C ARG A 80 -1.59 14.63 11.49
N GLU A 81 -2.44 15.42 12.14
CA GLU A 81 -3.72 14.91 12.66
C GLU A 81 -4.70 14.57 11.53
N ASN A 82 -4.82 15.44 10.52
CA ASN A 82 -5.61 15.22 9.32
C ASN A 82 -5.07 14.06 8.49
N ALA A 83 -3.75 14.03 8.27
CA ALA A 83 -3.06 12.98 7.53
C ALA A 83 -3.31 11.59 8.14
N LYS A 84 -3.23 11.47 9.48
CA LYS A 84 -3.50 10.22 10.19
C LYS A 84 -4.95 9.78 10.03
N LYS A 85 -5.91 10.70 10.14
CA LYS A 85 -7.35 10.43 9.95
C LYS A 85 -7.63 9.99 8.51
N MET A 86 -7.10 10.71 7.53
CA MET A 86 -7.22 10.39 6.11
C MET A 86 -6.60 9.04 5.77
N ALA A 87 -5.37 8.77 6.21
CA ALA A 87 -4.70 7.50 5.94
C ALA A 87 -5.47 6.30 6.52
N ARG A 88 -6.00 6.46 7.73
CA ARG A 88 -6.84 5.43 8.35
C ARG A 88 -8.12 5.19 7.56
N ASN A 89 -8.83 6.27 7.21
CA ASN A 89 -10.05 6.19 6.40
C ASN A 89 -9.76 5.52 5.04
N ILE A 90 -8.68 5.89 4.35
CA ILE A 90 -8.30 5.30 3.05
C ILE A 90 -8.10 3.80 3.16
N VAL A 91 -7.35 3.34 4.18
CA VAL A 91 -7.08 1.90 4.37
C VAL A 91 -8.33 1.16 4.83
N GLU A 92 -9.12 1.73 5.74
CA GLU A 92 -10.38 1.13 6.20
C GLU A 92 -11.43 1.08 5.08
N MET A 93 -11.50 2.09 4.21
CA MET A 93 -12.39 2.11 3.06
C MET A 93 -11.98 1.08 2.00
N ALA A 94 -10.68 0.90 1.78
CA ALA A 94 -10.18 -0.01 0.76
C ALA A 94 -10.14 -1.48 1.24
N VAL A 95 -9.90 -1.72 2.52
CA VAL A 95 -9.67 -3.06 3.09
C VAL A 95 -10.79 -3.50 4.04
N GLY A 96 -11.68 -2.58 4.44
CA GLY A 96 -12.81 -2.86 5.30
C GLY A 96 -13.75 -3.85 4.64
N ASN A 97 -14.04 -4.93 5.39
CA ASN A 97 -15.07 -5.90 5.05
C ASN A 97 -16.36 -5.14 4.71
N ILE A 98 -16.87 -5.35 3.50
CA ILE A 98 -18.31 -5.32 3.28
C ILE A 98 -18.82 -6.51 4.09
N GLN A 99 -19.19 -6.29 5.34
CA GLN A 99 -20.12 -7.19 6.02
C GLN A 99 -21.48 -6.88 5.40
N GLU A 100 -21.84 -7.69 4.40
CA GLU A 100 -23.23 -8.13 4.21
C GLU A 100 -23.33 -9.56 4.71
#